data_AF-A0A7K2NUS6-F1
#
_entry.id   AF-A0A7K2NUS6-F1
#
_cell.length_a   1.000
_cell.length_b   1.000
_cell.length_c   1.000
_cell.angle_alpha   90.00
_cell.angle_beta   90.00
_cell.angle_gamma   90.00
#
_symmetry.space_group_name_H-M   'P 1'
#
loop_
_entity.id
_entity.type
_entity.pdbx_description
1 polymer ?
#
loop_
_entity_poly.entity_id
_entity_poly.type
_entity_poly.pdbx_seq_one_letter_code
_entity_poly.pdbx_strand_id
1 'polypeptide(L)'
;AVMLGSKGSGSRFDEAMKGGGPTGVYVVVADVDAHHRRAVEHGAEILMPPTDQDYGSRDYMARDLEGNVWSFGTYAPEVRG
;
A
#
# COMPACT_ATOMS: atom_id res chain seq x y z
N ALA A 1 11.65 -0.12 -4.46
CA ALA A 1 10.99 -0.76 -5.62
C ALA A 1 9.52 -0.33 -5.66
N VAL A 2 8.87 -0.45 -6.82
CA VAL A 2 7.43 -0.21 -6.98
C VAL A 2 6.81 -1.43 -7.68
N MET A 3 5.68 -1.91 -7.18
CA MET A 3 4.92 -3.03 -7.76
C MET A 3 3.50 -2.59 -8.06
N LEU A 4 2.92 -3.12 -9.13
CA LEU A 4 1.57 -2.78 -9.60
C LEU A 4 0.69 -4.02 -9.59
N GLY A 5 -0.47 -3.93 -8.92
CA GLY A 5 -1.50 -4.96 -8.90
C GLY A 5 -2.72 -4.51 -9.70
N SER A 6 -3.25 -5.40 -10.56
CA SER A 6 -4.47 -5.12 -11.33
C SER A 6 -5.73 -5.42 -10.53
N LYS A 7 -6.78 -4.63 -10.77
CA LYS A 7 -8.16 -4.95 -10.36
C LYS A 7 -8.71 -6.20 -11.06
N GLY A 8 -9.77 -6.76 -10.48
CA GLY A 8 -10.54 -7.88 -11.03
C GLY A 8 -9.95 -9.25 -10.71
N SER A 9 -9.02 -9.32 -9.76
CA SER A 9 -8.40 -10.57 -9.31
C SER A 9 -9.24 -11.35 -8.30
N GLY A 10 -10.28 -10.74 -7.71
CA GLY A 10 -11.08 -11.34 -6.64
C GLY A 10 -10.34 -11.47 -5.30
N SER A 11 -9.15 -10.88 -5.18
CA SER A 11 -8.38 -10.88 -3.92
C SER A 11 -8.97 -9.92 -2.88
N ARG A 12 -8.58 -10.04 -1.61
CA ARG A 12 -8.91 -9.01 -0.58
C ARG A 12 -8.43 -7.62 -0.97
N PHE A 13 -7.35 -7.55 -1.73
CA PHE A 13 -6.82 -6.32 -2.28
C PHE A 13 -7.78 -5.72 -3.33
N ASP A 14 -8.41 -6.57 -4.15
CA ASP A 14 -9.44 -6.16 -5.13
C ASP A 14 -10.68 -5.57 -4.45
N GLU A 15 -11.10 -6.14 -3.31
CA GLU A 15 -12.20 -5.60 -2.49
C GLU A 15 -11.88 -4.20 -1.95
N ALA A 16 -10.68 -3.98 -1.40
CA ALA A 16 -10.24 -2.66 -0.93
C ALA A 16 -10.18 -1.62 -2.07
N MET A 17 -9.94 -2.09 -3.30
CA MET A 17 -9.84 -1.29 -4.50
C MET A 17 -11.20 -0.95 -5.14
N LYS A 18 -12.34 -1.51 -4.70
CA LYS A 18 -13.65 -1.34 -5.38
C LYS A 18 -14.05 0.12 -5.68
N GLY A 19 -13.57 1.09 -4.88
CA GLY A 19 -13.82 2.53 -5.09
C GLY A 19 -12.70 3.34 -5.80
N GLY A 20 -11.55 2.75 -6.12
CA GLY A 20 -10.38 3.47 -6.64
C GLY A 20 -10.11 3.35 -8.15
N GLY A 21 -8.93 3.77 -8.61
CA GLY A 21 -8.45 3.55 -9.98
C GLY A 21 -8.19 2.06 -10.34
N PRO A 22 -7.79 1.73 -11.58
CA PRO A 22 -7.67 0.34 -12.07
C PRO A 22 -6.53 -0.48 -11.46
N THR A 23 -5.63 0.16 -10.71
CA THR A 23 -4.36 -0.42 -10.28
C THR A 23 -4.07 -0.04 -8.84
N GLY A 24 -3.71 -1.02 -8.02
CA GLY A 24 -3.16 -0.81 -6.69
C GLY A 24 -1.64 -0.73 -6.75
N VAL A 25 -1.04 0.20 -6.03
CA VAL A 25 0.41 0.43 -6.05
C VAL A 25 1.02 0.01 -4.73
N TYR A 26 2.07 -0.82 -4.75
CA TYR A 26 2.90 -1.08 -3.58
C TYR A 26 4.25 -0.39 -3.73
N VAL A 27 4.65 0.40 -2.73
CA VAL A 27 5.93 1.11 -2.69
C VAL A 27 6.75 0.61 -1.51
N VAL A 28 7.98 0.18 -1.79
CA VAL A 28 8.92 -0.20 -0.72
C VAL A 28 9.44 1.05 -0.02
N VAL A 29 9.28 1.13 1.29
CA VAL A 29 9.79 2.20 2.15
C VAL A 29 10.66 1.63 3.26
N ALA A 30 11.70 2.36 3.66
CA ALA A 30 12.64 1.89 4.68
C ALA A 30 12.05 1.95 6.10
N ASP A 31 11.21 2.95 6.38
CA ASP A 31 10.54 3.15 7.67
C ASP A 31 9.05 3.43 7.44
N VAL A 32 8.25 2.41 7.71
CA VAL A 32 6.81 2.37 7.45
C VAL A 32 6.07 3.27 8.42
N ASP A 33 6.48 3.30 9.68
CA ASP A 33 5.84 4.11 10.71
C ASP A 33 6.12 5.60 10.48
N ALA A 34 7.35 5.96 10.10
CA ALA A 34 7.68 7.35 9.74
C ALA A 34 6.94 7.81 8.47
N HIS A 35 6.86 6.96 7.45
CA HIS A 35 6.13 7.28 6.23
C HIS A 35 4.63 7.43 6.50
N HIS A 36 4.05 6.54 7.32
CA HIS A 36 2.66 6.62 7.76
C HIS A 36 2.36 7.91 8.53
N ARG A 37 3.19 8.30 9.51
CA ARG A 37 3.00 9.57 10.25
C ARG A 37 2.92 10.77 9.31
N ARG A 38 3.85 10.84 8.35
CA ARG A 38 3.84 11.90 7.32
C ARG A 38 2.57 11.86 6.47
N ALA A 39 2.10 10.69 6.07
CA ALA A 39 0.86 10.56 5.30
C ALA A 39 -0.36 11.10 6.08
N VAL A 40 -0.46 10.77 7.37
CA VAL A 40 -1.50 11.27 8.27
C VAL A 40 -1.42 12.80 8.44
N GLU A 41 -0.21 13.35 8.65
CA GLU A 41 0.02 14.80 8.77
C GLU A 41 -0.45 15.58 7.53
N HIS A 42 -0.42 14.94 6.36
CA HIS A 42 -0.88 15.51 5.09
C HIS A 42 -2.31 15.10 4.70
N GLY A 43 -3.07 14.47 5.60
CA GLY A 43 -4.49 14.20 5.41
C GLY A 43 -4.82 12.99 4.54
N ALA A 44 -3.89 12.03 4.37
CA ALA A 44 -4.20 10.78 3.69
C ALA A 44 -5.24 9.96 4.48
N GLU A 45 -6.19 9.34 3.79
CA GLU A 45 -7.14 8.41 4.40
C GLU A 45 -6.44 7.06 4.63
N ILE A 46 -6.27 6.65 5.88
CA ILE A 46 -5.62 5.38 6.22
C ILE A 46 -6.65 4.26 6.22
N LEU A 47 -6.49 3.30 5.30
CA LEU A 47 -7.34 2.11 5.18
C LEU A 47 -6.86 0.97 6.08
N MET A 48 -5.55 0.89 6.29
CA MET A 48 -4.92 -0.09 7.18
C MET A 48 -3.73 0.59 7.87
N PRO A 49 -3.72 0.70 9.21
CA PRO A 49 -2.56 1.26 9.93
C PRO A 49 -1.35 0.34 9.81
N PRO A 50 -0.13 0.82 10.16
CA PRO A 50 1.07 -0.02 10.18
C PRO A 50 0.85 -1.33 10.93
N THR A 51 0.93 -2.43 10.19
CA THR A 51 0.59 -3.78 10.64
C THR A 51 1.68 -4.75 10.19
N ASP A 52 2.19 -5.54 11.12
CA ASP A 52 3.12 -6.63 10.82
C ASP A 52 2.35 -7.77 10.14
N GLN A 53 2.91 -8.28 9.04
CA GLN A 53 2.27 -9.25 8.17
C GLN A 53 2.92 -10.62 8.32
N ASP A 54 2.16 -11.68 8.04
CA ASP A 54 2.62 -13.07 8.16
C ASP A 54 3.81 -13.41 7.25
N TYR A 55 4.01 -12.65 6.17
CA TYR A 55 5.17 -12.75 5.27
C TYR A 55 6.38 -11.92 5.70
N GLY A 56 6.38 -11.40 6.93
CA GLY A 56 7.53 -10.73 7.55
C GLY A 56 7.70 -9.26 7.17
N SER A 57 6.76 -8.67 6.44
CA SER A 57 6.75 -7.24 6.14
C SER A 57 5.99 -6.46 7.21
N ARG A 58 6.32 -5.17 7.34
CA ARG A 58 5.46 -4.20 8.01
C ARG A 58 4.82 -3.34 6.93
N ASP A 59 3.49 -3.27 6.91
CA ASP A 59 2.76 -2.61 5.82
C ASP A 59 1.70 -1.65 6.34
N TYR A 60 1.37 -0.61 5.57
CA TYR A 60 0.16 0.19 5.76
C TYR A 60 -0.50 0.49 4.40
N MET A 61 -1.80 0.81 4.42
CA MET A 61 -2.55 1.18 3.22
C MET A 61 -3.20 2.55 3.38
N ALA A 62 -3.16 3.35 2.32
CA ALA A 62 -3.81 4.65 2.26
C ALA A 62 -4.60 4.83 0.96
N ARG A 63 -5.59 5.70 1.01
CA ARG A 63 -6.35 6.18 -0.13
C ARG A 63 -5.99 7.63 -0.43
N ASP A 64 -5.72 7.94 -1.68
CA ASP A 64 -5.50 9.31 -2.13
C ASP A 64 -6.82 10.04 -2.46
N LEU A 65 -6.73 11.32 -2.81
CA LEU A 65 -7.90 12.16 -3.11
C LEU A 65 -8.70 11.73 -4.35
N GLU A 66 -8.11 10.92 -5.23
CA GLU A 66 -8.77 10.36 -6.42
C GLU A 66 -9.34 8.97 -6.14
N GLY A 67 -9.16 8.45 -4.92
CA GLY A 67 -9.66 7.16 -4.48
C GLY A 67 -8.71 6.00 -4.73
N ASN A 68 -7.51 6.21 -5.28
CA ASN A 68 -6.57 5.13 -5.53
C ASN A 68 -6.03 4.57 -4.20
N VAL A 69 -5.85 3.24 -4.14
CA VAL A 69 -5.23 2.60 -2.97
C VAL A 69 -3.74 2.41 -3.19
N TRP A 70 -3.00 2.86 -2.20
CA TRP A 70 -1.57 2.73 -2.09
C TRP A 70 -1.25 1.83 -0.91
N SER A 71 -0.31 0.91 -1.10
CA SER A 71 0.32 0.14 -0.04
C SER A 71 1.78 0.53 0.07
N PHE A 72 2.26 0.60 1.30
CA PHE A 72 3.65 0.89 1.60
C PHE A 72 4.15 -0.14 2.59
N GLY A 73 5.37 -0.62 2.39
CA GLY A 73 5.95 -1.57 3.34
C GLY A 73 7.40 -1.91 3.08
N THR A 74 7.90 -2.87 3.84
CA THR A 74 9.32 -3.26 3.82
C THR A 74 9.63 -4.43 2.88
N TYR A 75 8.61 -5.10 2.33
CA TYR A 75 8.80 -6.21 1.40
C TYR A 75 9.43 -5.73 0.09
N ALA A 76 10.70 -6.09 -0.11
CA ALA A 76 11.41 -5.90 -1.37
C ALA A 76 11.55 -7.25 -2.07
N PRO A 77 10.91 -7.46 -3.24
CA PRO A 77 11.24 -8.62 -4.06
C PRO A 77 12.70 -8.52 -4.54
N GLU A 78 13.36 -9.66 -4.75
CA GLU A 78 14.67 -9.69 -5.38
C GLU A 78 14.55 -9.13 -6.81
N VAL A 79 14.98 -7.89 -7.02
CA VAL A 79 15.07 -7.29 -8.36
C VAL A 79 16.48 -7.55 -8.86
N ARG A 80 16.65 -8.56 -9.71
CA ARG A 80 17.90 -8.72 -10.46
C ARG A 80 17.96 -7.65 -11.54
N GLY A 81 19.00 -6.81 -11.49
CA GLY A 81 19.33 -5.85 -12.53
C GLY A 81 19.95 -6.53 -13.76
#